data_AF-C4T8W2-F1
#
_entry.id   AF-C4T8W2-F1
#
_cell.length_a   1.000
_cell.length_b   1.000
_cell.length_c   1.000
_cell.angle_alpha   90.00
_cell.angle_beta   90.00
_cell.angle_gamma   90.00
#
_symmetry.space_group_name_H-M   'P 1'
#
loop_
_entity.id
_entity.type
_entity.pdbx_description
1 polymer ?
#
loop_
_entity_poly.entity_id
_entity_poly.type
_entity_poly.pdbx_seq_one_letter_code
_entity_poly.pdbx_strand_id
1 'polypeptide(L)'
;MADIKATSFRVSEDDIAKFKEFADKEGYNQAEAFKSIMQTVEMAKAKNMIKDRAKEIEVFQDTINNLMSMFLNSLNVNQTSEERIREELSQELQTKDNTISNLQKQLTENENDIKRVKELSANRYEEIQKLSAAGVKQENVNRELQKTIDKLNSNNDLLQEQLKEYKQYKDDYKKLNNQLDQLKAEHEELKKNNNKLNNDNELLNNKISANSDMIEFYKNEIVSKDKDIDNYKSDIKESDIKYNSQIKELEAKYNTKIEEVKEEHEKALNDQLRNNIDNLNAKHEIELSKKDLEIQKLKNEIEQLKSKPKATRKTEK
;
A
#
# COMPACT_ATOMS: atom_id res chain seq x y z
N MET A 1 -29.49 -156.51 38.47
CA MET A 1 -28.94 -156.42 37.10
C MET A 1 -29.10 -157.79 36.49
N ALA A 2 -30.05 -157.96 35.56
CA ALA A 2 -30.25 -159.24 34.89
C ALA A 2 -29.10 -159.45 33.89
N ASP A 3 -28.37 -160.55 34.02
CA ASP A 3 -27.36 -160.99 33.06
C ASP A 3 -28.02 -161.12 31.68
N ILE A 4 -27.72 -160.21 30.76
CA ILE A 4 -28.17 -160.31 29.37
C ILE A 4 -27.28 -161.37 28.71
N LYS A 5 -27.73 -162.62 28.72
CA LYS A 5 -27.10 -163.70 27.94
C LYS A 5 -27.18 -163.35 26.46
N ALA A 6 -26.03 -163.20 25.81
CA ALA A 6 -25.94 -163.08 24.36
C ALA A 6 -26.61 -164.31 23.73
N THR A 7 -27.71 -164.08 23.01
CA THR A 7 -28.50 -165.12 22.34
C THR A 7 -28.27 -164.98 20.85
N SER A 8 -27.57 -165.94 20.24
CA SER A 8 -27.30 -165.94 18.80
C SER A 8 -28.46 -166.62 18.05
N PHE A 9 -29.14 -165.88 17.17
CA PHE A 9 -30.08 -166.47 16.23
C PHE A 9 -29.33 -166.92 14.97
N ARG A 10 -29.69 -168.09 14.43
CA ARG A 10 -29.25 -168.48 13.09
C ARG A 10 -30.21 -167.86 12.08
N VAL A 11 -29.68 -166.95 11.29
CA VAL A 11 -30.40 -166.21 10.24
C VAL A 11 -29.60 -166.39 8.95
N SER A 12 -30.27 -166.38 7.79
CA SER A 12 -29.56 -166.47 6.50
C SER A 12 -28.66 -165.25 6.29
N GLU A 13 -27.59 -165.39 5.52
CA GLU A 13 -26.70 -164.26 5.20
C GLU A 13 -27.45 -163.12 4.50
N ASP A 14 -28.40 -163.46 3.63
CA ASP A 14 -29.27 -162.49 2.94
C ASP A 14 -30.15 -161.69 3.90
N ASP A 15 -30.74 -162.32 4.90
CA ASP A 15 -31.61 -161.64 5.87
C ASP A 15 -30.79 -160.79 6.86
N ILE A 16 -29.57 -161.20 7.19
CA ILE A 16 -28.62 -160.38 7.97
C ILE A 16 -28.24 -159.13 7.18
N ALA A 17 -28.01 -159.26 5.87
CA ALA A 17 -27.70 -158.12 5.00
C ALA A 17 -28.85 -157.11 4.97
N LYS A 18 -30.09 -157.59 4.76
CA LYS A 18 -31.30 -156.73 4.78
C LYS A 18 -31.52 -156.06 6.13
N PHE A 19 -31.26 -156.75 7.24
CA PHE A 19 -31.40 -156.18 8.58
C PHE A 19 -30.38 -155.07 8.85
N LYS A 20 -29.13 -155.24 8.41
CA LYS A 20 -28.10 -154.20 8.51
C LYS A 20 -28.43 -153.00 7.64
N GLU A 21 -28.86 -153.23 6.40
CA GLU A 21 -29.30 -152.17 5.50
C GLU A 21 -30.45 -151.35 6.11
N PHE A 22 -31.43 -152.01 6.71
CA PHE A 22 -32.50 -151.34 7.45
C PHE A 22 -31.98 -150.51 8.63
N ALA A 23 -31.10 -151.07 9.45
CA ALA A 23 -30.51 -150.39 10.60
C ALA A 23 -29.73 -149.13 10.18
N ASP A 24 -28.89 -149.24 9.15
CA ASP A 24 -28.06 -148.15 8.66
C ASP A 24 -28.90 -147.02 8.03
N LYS A 25 -29.95 -147.36 7.28
CA LYS A 25 -30.84 -146.38 6.65
C LYS A 25 -31.60 -145.52 7.67
N GLU A 26 -32.02 -146.13 8.77
CA GLU A 26 -32.76 -145.44 9.84
C GLU A 26 -31.85 -144.90 10.95
N GLY A 27 -30.52 -145.08 10.85
CA GLY A 27 -29.53 -144.60 11.81
C GLY A 27 -29.51 -145.34 13.14
N TYR A 28 -29.99 -146.59 13.19
CA TYR A 28 -30.09 -147.42 14.38
C TYR A 28 -28.88 -148.34 14.56
N ASN A 29 -28.45 -148.58 15.80
CA ASN A 29 -27.57 -149.71 16.09
C ASN A 29 -28.34 -151.05 16.05
N GLN A 30 -27.64 -152.20 16.02
CA GLN A 30 -28.29 -153.51 15.85
C GLN A 30 -29.35 -153.82 16.93
N ALA A 31 -29.16 -153.37 18.17
CA ALA A 31 -30.13 -153.58 19.24
C ALA A 31 -31.36 -152.66 19.10
N GLU A 32 -31.15 -151.41 18.69
CA GLU A 32 -32.21 -150.44 18.39
C GLU A 32 -33.04 -150.86 17.18
N ALA A 33 -32.38 -151.31 16.11
CA ALA A 33 -33.05 -151.83 14.92
C ALA A 33 -33.88 -153.07 15.27
N PHE A 34 -33.34 -153.99 16.08
CA PHE A 34 -34.08 -155.17 16.54
C PHE A 34 -35.28 -154.78 17.41
N LYS A 35 -35.11 -153.82 18.33
CA LYS A 35 -36.19 -153.30 19.17
C LYS A 35 -37.26 -152.59 18.34
N SER A 36 -36.87 -151.83 17.32
CA SER A 36 -37.79 -151.16 16.39
C SER A 36 -38.59 -152.17 15.56
N ILE A 37 -37.94 -153.23 15.05
CA ILE A 37 -38.64 -154.34 14.38
C ILE A 37 -39.59 -155.03 15.35
N MET A 38 -39.16 -155.30 16.59
CA MET A 38 -40.02 -155.96 17.57
C MET A 38 -41.22 -155.09 17.98
N GLN A 39 -41.04 -153.77 18.15
CA GLN A 39 -42.13 -152.82 18.35
C GLN A 39 -43.06 -152.74 17.15
N THR A 40 -42.53 -152.81 15.93
CA THR A 40 -43.32 -152.83 14.69
C THR A 40 -44.14 -154.12 14.59
N VAL A 41 -43.55 -155.26 14.93
CA VAL A 41 -44.23 -156.57 14.98
C VAL A 41 -45.27 -156.61 16.11
N GLU A 42 -44.97 -156.05 17.28
CA GLU A 42 -45.92 -155.90 18.39
C GLU A 42 -47.08 -154.96 18.04
N MET A 43 -46.81 -153.83 17.39
CA MET A 43 -47.83 -152.94 16.83
C MET A 43 -48.67 -153.64 15.77
N ALA A 44 -48.06 -154.42 14.87
CA ALA A 44 -48.79 -155.20 13.86
C ALA A 44 -49.65 -156.31 14.50
N LYS A 45 -49.17 -156.94 15.59
CA LYS A 45 -49.96 -157.87 16.40
C LYS A 45 -51.11 -157.17 17.12
N ALA A 46 -50.87 -156.01 17.72
CA ALA A 46 -51.90 -155.19 18.36
C ALA A 46 -52.96 -154.72 17.34
N LYS A 47 -52.54 -154.35 16.13
CA LYS A 47 -53.40 -153.96 15.00
C LYS A 47 -54.26 -155.13 14.48
N ASN A 48 -53.75 -156.36 14.54
CA ASN A 48 -54.49 -157.58 14.18
C ASN A 48 -55.39 -158.12 15.30
N MET A 49 -55.07 -157.87 16.57
CA MET A 49 -55.90 -158.27 17.72
C MET A 49 -57.09 -157.35 17.98
N ILE A 50 -57.05 -156.10 17.51
CA ILE A 50 -58.12 -155.11 17.76
C ILE A 50 -58.70 -154.63 16.41
N LYS A 51 -59.34 -155.55 15.67
CA LYS A 51 -60.03 -155.21 14.40
C LYS A 51 -61.16 -154.18 14.57
N ASP A 52 -61.74 -154.05 15.77
CA ASP A 52 -62.86 -153.14 16.05
C ASP A 52 -62.48 -151.69 16.43
N ARG A 53 -61.18 -151.35 16.58
CA ARG A 53 -60.74 -149.99 16.95
C ARG A 53 -59.75 -149.34 15.99
N ALA A 54 -59.53 -149.93 14.81
CA ALA A 54 -58.58 -149.41 13.83
C ALA A 54 -58.83 -147.93 13.46
N LYS A 55 -60.11 -147.54 13.32
CA LYS A 55 -60.51 -146.14 13.07
C LYS A 55 -60.18 -145.20 14.22
N GLU A 56 -60.32 -145.64 15.48
CA GLU A 56 -60.00 -144.80 16.65
C GLU A 56 -58.49 -144.52 16.73
N ILE A 57 -57.66 -145.52 16.38
CA ILE A 57 -56.20 -145.37 16.33
C ILE A 57 -55.77 -144.46 15.18
N GLU A 58 -56.42 -144.56 14.01
CA GLU A 58 -56.20 -143.67 12.86
C GLU A 58 -56.56 -142.21 13.19
N VAL A 59 -57.73 -141.97 13.79
CA VAL A 59 -58.14 -140.63 14.26
C VAL A 59 -57.18 -140.06 15.30
N PHE A 60 -56.67 -140.89 16.21
CA PHE A 60 -55.65 -140.47 17.17
C PHE A 60 -54.33 -140.10 16.49
N GLN A 61 -53.85 -140.91 15.54
CA GLN A 61 -52.64 -140.61 14.76
C GLN A 61 -52.80 -139.31 13.96
N ASP A 62 -53.94 -139.11 13.30
CA ASP A 62 -54.24 -137.87 12.57
C ASP A 62 -54.27 -136.66 13.51
N THR A 63 -54.86 -136.82 14.70
CA THR A 63 -54.88 -135.76 15.72
C THR A 63 -53.46 -135.40 16.18
N ILE A 64 -52.60 -136.39 16.41
CA ILE A 64 -51.19 -136.19 16.77
C ILE A 64 -50.42 -135.52 15.64
N ASN A 65 -50.59 -135.97 14.39
CA ASN A 65 -49.95 -135.38 13.23
C ASN A 65 -50.40 -133.92 13.02
N ASN A 66 -51.69 -133.63 13.22
CA ASN A 66 -52.23 -132.28 13.14
C ASN A 66 -51.69 -131.37 14.26
N LEU A 67 -51.62 -131.85 15.51
CA LEU A 67 -51.01 -131.14 16.63
C LEU A 67 -49.52 -130.85 16.36
N MET A 68 -48.80 -131.81 15.80
CA MET A 68 -47.39 -131.65 15.44
C MET A 68 -47.21 -130.63 14.32
N SER A 69 -48.07 -130.66 13.31
CA SER A 69 -48.12 -129.67 12.23
C SER A 69 -48.41 -128.25 12.76
N MET A 70 -49.40 -128.11 13.64
CA MET A 70 -49.70 -126.84 14.31
C MET A 70 -48.53 -126.31 15.14
N PHE A 71 -47.86 -127.20 15.89
CA PHE A 71 -46.69 -126.83 16.69
C PHE A 71 -45.51 -126.38 15.81
N LEU A 72 -45.17 -127.15 14.77
CA LEU A 72 -44.13 -126.80 13.81
C LEU A 72 -44.43 -125.49 13.08
N ASN A 73 -45.69 -125.26 12.70
CA ASN A 73 -46.13 -124.00 12.10
C ASN A 73 -45.98 -122.83 13.09
N SER A 74 -46.38 -123.00 14.35
CA SER A 74 -46.21 -121.96 15.39
C SER A 74 -44.74 -121.61 15.62
N LEU A 75 -43.85 -122.62 15.64
CA LEU A 75 -42.40 -122.39 15.73
C LEU A 75 -41.89 -121.61 14.52
N ASN A 76 -42.28 -122.01 13.31
CA ASN A 76 -41.87 -121.35 12.08
C ASN A 76 -42.38 -119.88 12.00
N VAL A 77 -43.63 -119.64 12.38
CA VAL A 77 -44.21 -118.28 12.47
C VAL A 77 -43.47 -117.43 13.50
N ASN A 78 -43.14 -118.00 14.66
CA ASN A 78 -42.37 -117.30 15.68
C ASN A 78 -40.97 -116.94 15.18
N GLN A 79 -40.25 -117.89 14.59
CA GLN A 79 -38.93 -117.67 14.02
C GLN A 79 -38.96 -116.57 12.94
N THR A 80 -39.91 -116.65 12.00
CA THR A 80 -40.08 -115.64 10.95
C THR A 80 -40.39 -114.25 11.52
N SER A 81 -41.22 -114.19 12.58
CA SER A 81 -41.55 -112.93 13.25
C SER A 81 -40.34 -112.33 13.97
N GLU A 82 -39.54 -113.17 14.64
CA GLU A 82 -38.34 -112.73 15.35
C GLU A 82 -37.26 -112.26 14.37
N GLU A 83 -37.09 -112.93 13.23
CA GLU A 83 -36.24 -112.48 12.13
C GLU A 83 -36.68 -111.12 11.60
N ARG A 84 -37.97 -110.91 11.33
CA ARG A 84 -38.50 -109.61 10.89
C ARG A 84 -38.25 -108.50 11.92
N ILE A 85 -38.48 -108.76 13.20
CA ILE A 85 -38.22 -107.78 14.28
C ILE A 85 -36.72 -107.45 14.35
N ARG A 86 -35.83 -108.44 14.21
CA ARG A 86 -34.39 -108.21 14.18
C ARG A 86 -33.96 -107.35 12.98
N GLU A 87 -34.52 -107.61 11.80
CA GLU A 87 -34.25 -106.81 10.60
C GLU A 87 -34.73 -105.35 10.76
N GLU A 88 -35.98 -105.15 11.20
CA GLU A 88 -36.55 -103.81 11.43
C GLU A 88 -35.71 -103.04 12.46
N LEU A 89 -35.36 -103.68 13.59
CA LEU A 89 -34.52 -103.08 14.61
C LEU A 89 -33.12 -102.74 14.08
N SER A 90 -32.52 -103.62 13.28
CA SER A 90 -31.21 -103.37 12.67
C SER A 90 -31.25 -102.17 11.70
N GLN A 91 -32.31 -102.05 10.90
CA GLN A 91 -32.50 -100.93 9.98
C GLN A 91 -32.71 -99.61 10.74
N GLU A 92 -33.50 -99.63 11.82
CA GLU A 92 -33.72 -98.47 12.66
C GLU A 92 -32.41 -98.02 13.33
N LEU A 93 -31.64 -98.94 13.91
CA LEU A 93 -30.35 -98.64 14.52
C LEU A 93 -29.38 -98.03 13.50
N GLN A 94 -29.25 -98.64 12.31
CA GLN A 94 -28.39 -98.12 11.26
C GLN A 94 -28.82 -96.70 10.81
N THR A 95 -30.12 -96.45 10.73
CA THR A 95 -30.66 -95.12 10.37
C THR A 95 -30.33 -94.08 11.44
N LYS A 96 -30.46 -94.44 12.72
CA LYS A 96 -30.08 -93.55 13.82
C LYS A 96 -28.57 -93.30 13.85
N ASP A 97 -27.75 -94.32 13.66
CA ASP A 97 -26.28 -94.19 13.61
C ASP A 97 -25.84 -93.25 12.47
N ASN A 98 -26.43 -93.42 11.28
CA ASN A 98 -26.19 -92.51 10.15
C ASN A 98 -26.60 -91.07 10.47
N THR A 99 -27.73 -90.88 11.17
CA THR A 99 -28.21 -89.56 11.58
C THR A 99 -27.27 -88.92 12.60
N ILE A 100 -26.84 -89.68 13.61
CA ILE A 100 -25.90 -89.22 14.64
C ILE A 100 -24.56 -88.82 14.00
N SER A 101 -24.03 -89.64 13.09
CA SER A 101 -22.79 -89.35 12.36
C SER A 101 -22.89 -88.05 11.56
N ASN A 102 -23.99 -87.86 10.83
CA ASN A 102 -24.24 -86.63 10.08
C ASN A 102 -24.35 -85.40 11.00
N LEU A 103 -25.07 -85.50 12.12
CA LEU A 103 -25.20 -84.40 13.08
C LEU A 103 -23.86 -84.04 13.73
N GLN A 104 -23.03 -85.04 14.07
CA GLN A 104 -21.69 -84.82 14.62
C GLN A 104 -20.77 -84.12 13.61
N LYS A 105 -20.85 -84.50 12.33
CA LYS A 105 -20.12 -83.83 11.26
C LYS A 105 -20.54 -82.37 11.12
N GLN A 106 -21.85 -82.11 11.08
CA GLN A 106 -22.39 -80.74 11.03
C GLN A 106 -22.00 -79.90 12.24
N LEU A 107 -22.00 -80.49 13.45
CA LEU A 107 -21.59 -79.81 14.66
C LEU A 107 -20.11 -79.38 14.57
N THR A 108 -19.24 -80.28 14.11
CA THR A 108 -17.81 -79.99 13.92
C THR A 108 -17.58 -78.90 12.88
N GLU A 109 -18.31 -78.94 11.76
CA GLU A 109 -18.25 -77.91 10.71
C GLU A 109 -18.70 -76.55 11.25
N ASN A 110 -19.82 -76.50 11.99
CA ASN A 110 -20.32 -75.28 12.61
C ASN A 110 -19.35 -74.71 13.66
N GLU A 111 -18.71 -75.55 14.48
CA GLU A 111 -17.70 -75.11 15.44
C GLU A 111 -16.49 -74.47 14.75
N ASN A 112 -16.05 -75.03 13.63
CA ASN A 112 -14.96 -74.47 12.83
C ASN A 112 -15.36 -73.13 12.19
N ASP A 113 -16.59 -73.02 11.68
CA ASP A 113 -17.10 -71.77 11.14
C ASP A 113 -17.22 -70.68 12.22
N ILE A 114 -17.69 -71.02 13.43
CA ILE A 114 -17.74 -70.09 14.56
C ILE A 114 -16.34 -69.59 14.92
N LYS A 115 -15.32 -70.47 14.95
CA LYS A 115 -13.93 -70.06 15.20
C LYS A 115 -13.44 -69.10 14.12
N ARG A 116 -13.64 -69.43 12.85
CA ARG A 116 -13.26 -68.59 11.72
C ARG A 116 -13.93 -67.21 11.75
N VAL A 117 -15.22 -67.16 12.06
CA VAL A 117 -15.96 -65.89 12.17
C VAL A 117 -15.45 -65.05 13.34
N LYS A 118 -15.12 -65.67 14.48
CA LYS A 118 -14.54 -64.96 15.63
C LYS A 118 -13.18 -64.34 15.30
N GLU A 119 -12.30 -65.09 14.64
CA GLU A 119 -10.98 -64.58 14.21
C GLU A 119 -11.13 -63.42 13.21
N LEU A 120 -11.99 -63.57 12.20
CA LEU A 120 -12.26 -62.51 11.24
C LEU A 120 -12.85 -61.26 11.90
N SER A 121 -13.74 -61.44 12.88
CA SER A 121 -14.33 -60.32 13.63
C SER A 121 -13.28 -59.57 14.45
N ALA A 122 -12.40 -60.28 15.15
CA ALA A 122 -11.29 -59.68 15.91
C ALA A 122 -10.35 -58.89 14.99
N ASN A 123 -9.95 -59.49 13.86
CA ASN A 123 -9.08 -58.82 12.88
C ASN A 123 -9.72 -57.54 12.32
N ARG A 124 -11.01 -57.60 11.94
CA ARG A 124 -11.75 -56.42 11.46
C ARG A 124 -11.85 -55.34 12.52
N TYR A 125 -12.04 -55.71 13.79
CA TYR A 125 -12.11 -54.74 14.87
C TYR A 125 -10.79 -53.99 15.06
N GLU A 126 -9.65 -54.70 15.01
CA GLU A 126 -8.32 -54.05 15.04
C GLU A 126 -8.09 -53.13 13.84
N GLU A 127 -8.51 -53.54 12.65
CA GLU A 127 -8.38 -52.74 11.43
C GLU A 127 -9.20 -51.46 11.51
N ILE A 128 -10.44 -51.54 12.01
CA ILE A 128 -11.30 -50.37 12.27
C ILE A 128 -10.64 -49.41 13.27
N GLN A 129 -10.03 -49.91 14.35
CA GLN A 129 -9.32 -49.04 15.30
C GLN A 129 -8.13 -48.33 14.65
N LYS A 130 -7.33 -49.04 13.83
CA LYS A 130 -6.19 -48.46 13.11
C LYS A 130 -6.65 -47.38 12.12
N LEU A 131 -7.71 -47.66 11.35
CA LEU A 131 -8.29 -46.70 10.41
C LEU A 131 -8.88 -45.48 11.13
N SER A 132 -9.56 -45.67 12.26
CA SER A 132 -10.09 -44.57 13.07
C SER A 132 -8.97 -43.67 13.60
N ALA A 133 -7.91 -44.25 14.15
CA ALA A 133 -6.74 -43.50 14.62
C ALA A 133 -6.03 -42.74 13.48
N ALA A 134 -5.93 -43.35 12.29
CA ALA A 134 -5.41 -42.68 11.09
C ALA A 134 -6.30 -41.52 10.66
N GLY A 135 -7.63 -41.68 10.70
CA GLY A 135 -8.60 -40.62 10.40
C GLY A 135 -8.44 -39.41 11.32
N VAL A 136 -8.34 -39.62 12.63
CA VAL A 136 -8.12 -38.54 13.61
C VAL A 136 -6.80 -37.80 13.35
N LYS A 137 -5.72 -38.54 13.03
CA LYS A 137 -4.43 -37.92 12.67
C LYS A 137 -4.56 -37.05 11.42
N GLN A 138 -5.22 -37.56 10.38
CA GLN A 138 -5.43 -36.82 9.14
C GLN A 138 -6.26 -35.56 9.36
N GLU A 139 -7.30 -35.64 10.20
CA GLU A 139 -8.17 -34.50 10.52
C GLU A 139 -7.39 -33.40 11.27
N ASN A 140 -6.50 -33.77 12.17
CA ASN A 140 -5.61 -32.82 12.85
C ASN A 140 -4.62 -32.16 11.86
N VAL A 141 -4.03 -32.92 10.94
CA VAL A 141 -3.16 -32.37 9.88
C VAL A 141 -3.93 -31.37 9.02
N ASN A 142 -5.15 -31.72 8.59
CA ASN A 142 -6.00 -30.83 7.81
C ASN A 142 -6.33 -29.53 8.57
N ARG A 143 -6.59 -29.62 9.88
CA ARG A 143 -6.86 -28.44 10.72
C ARG A 143 -5.64 -27.51 10.81
N GLU A 144 -4.42 -28.05 10.93
CA GLU A 144 -3.19 -27.25 10.94
C GLU A 144 -2.87 -26.64 9.58
N LEU A 145 -3.12 -27.37 8.49
CA LEU A 145 -3.01 -26.84 7.13
C LEU A 145 -3.99 -25.69 6.92
N GLN A 146 -5.24 -25.81 7.39
CA GLN A 146 -6.23 -24.74 7.28
C GLN A 146 -5.77 -23.47 8.01
N LYS A 147 -5.28 -23.58 9.26
CA LYS A 147 -4.71 -22.44 10.00
C LYS A 147 -3.56 -21.78 9.24
N THR A 148 -2.75 -22.57 8.53
CA THR A 148 -1.63 -22.06 7.74
C THR A 148 -2.13 -21.30 6.52
N ILE A 149 -3.14 -21.83 5.81
CA ILE A 149 -3.80 -21.17 4.69
C ILE A 149 -4.39 -19.83 5.14
N ASP A 150 -5.11 -19.81 6.28
CA ASP A 150 -5.73 -18.60 6.79
C ASP A 150 -4.68 -17.51 7.09
N LYS A 151 -3.55 -17.88 7.72
CA LYS A 151 -2.42 -16.97 7.95
C LYS A 151 -1.81 -16.44 6.65
N LEU A 152 -1.61 -17.31 5.66
CA LEU A 152 -1.06 -16.91 4.36
C LEU A 152 -1.99 -15.94 3.63
N ASN A 153 -3.30 -16.17 3.69
CA ASN A 153 -4.29 -15.26 3.12
C ASN A 153 -4.26 -13.89 3.78
N SER A 154 -4.26 -13.83 5.13
CA SER A 154 -4.15 -12.55 5.84
C SER A 154 -2.85 -11.80 5.52
N ASN A 155 -1.73 -12.51 5.38
CA ASN A 155 -0.46 -11.89 4.98
C ASN A 155 -0.53 -11.35 3.55
N ASN A 156 -1.18 -12.07 2.63
CA ASN A 156 -1.37 -11.62 1.26
C ASN A 156 -2.23 -10.35 1.18
N ASP A 157 -3.31 -10.29 1.98
CA ASP A 157 -4.16 -9.10 2.07
C ASP A 157 -3.38 -7.88 2.57
N LEU A 158 -2.55 -8.05 3.61
CA LEU A 158 -1.67 -6.99 4.13
C LEU A 158 -0.66 -6.53 3.07
N LEU A 159 -0.04 -7.46 2.35
CA LEU A 159 0.91 -7.13 1.27
C LEU A 159 0.23 -6.38 0.12
N GLN A 160 -1.02 -6.72 -0.21
CA GLN A 160 -1.78 -6.01 -1.23
C GLN A 160 -2.11 -4.57 -0.81
N GLU A 161 -2.49 -4.35 0.44
CA GLU A 161 -2.74 -2.98 0.93
C GLU A 161 -1.44 -2.17 0.96
N GLN A 162 -0.33 -2.75 1.43
CA GLN A 162 0.99 -2.10 1.36
C GLN A 162 1.42 -1.75 -0.07
N LEU A 163 1.15 -2.64 -1.04
CA LEU A 163 1.44 -2.36 -2.46
C LEU A 163 0.62 -1.19 -3.00
N LYS A 164 -0.62 -1.05 -2.55
CA LYS A 164 -1.51 0.06 -2.93
C LYS A 164 -1.03 1.38 -2.33
N GLU A 165 -0.66 1.40 -1.05
CA GLU A 165 -0.04 2.57 -0.41
C GLU A 165 1.27 2.97 -1.10
N TYR A 166 2.13 2.00 -1.42
CA TYR A 166 3.39 2.28 -2.11
C TYR A 166 3.17 2.89 -3.50
N LYS A 167 2.16 2.43 -4.25
CA LYS A 167 1.79 3.04 -5.54
C LYS A 167 1.35 4.50 -5.36
N GLN A 168 0.53 4.79 -4.35
CA GLN A 168 0.13 6.16 -4.04
C GLN A 168 1.35 7.03 -3.69
N TYR A 169 2.24 6.54 -2.83
CA TYR A 169 3.47 7.25 -2.48
C TYR A 169 4.33 7.56 -3.71
N LYS A 170 4.45 6.60 -4.63
CA LYS A 170 5.19 6.80 -5.89
C LYS A 170 4.56 7.88 -6.77
N ASP A 171 3.23 7.91 -6.86
CA ASP A 171 2.51 8.92 -7.64
C ASP A 171 2.66 10.31 -7.01
N ASP A 172 2.58 10.41 -5.68
CA ASP A 172 2.76 11.66 -4.95
C ASP A 172 4.21 12.16 -5.04
N TYR A 173 5.19 11.27 -4.97
CA TYR A 173 6.59 11.62 -5.22
C TYR A 173 6.79 12.21 -6.64
N LYS A 174 6.12 11.65 -7.65
CA LYS A 174 6.17 12.18 -9.02
C LYS A 174 5.55 13.57 -9.11
N LYS A 175 4.42 13.80 -8.44
CA LYS A 175 3.79 15.14 -8.37
C LYS A 175 4.72 16.15 -7.68
N LEU A 176 5.31 15.77 -6.55
CA LEU A 176 6.22 16.62 -5.80
C LEU A 176 7.47 16.98 -6.62
N ASN A 177 8.03 16.03 -7.36
CA ASN A 177 9.17 16.29 -8.22
C ASN A 177 8.82 17.28 -9.35
N ASN A 178 7.63 17.13 -9.97
CA ASN A 178 7.17 18.09 -10.97
C ASN A 178 6.98 19.51 -10.38
N GLN A 179 6.43 19.61 -9.17
CA GLN A 179 6.29 20.90 -8.46
C GLN A 179 7.66 21.52 -8.14
N LEU A 180 8.64 20.71 -7.73
CA LEU A 180 10.00 21.17 -7.48
C LEU A 180 10.66 21.72 -8.75
N ASP A 181 10.46 21.05 -9.88
CA ASP A 181 11.00 21.50 -11.17
C ASP A 181 10.33 22.81 -11.64
N GLN A 182 9.02 22.96 -11.43
CA GLN A 182 8.29 24.21 -11.67
C GLN A 182 8.82 25.35 -10.79
N LEU A 183 8.96 25.12 -9.49
CA LEU A 183 9.44 26.13 -8.54
C LEU A 183 10.87 26.58 -8.85
N LYS A 184 11.74 25.65 -9.30
CA LYS A 184 13.09 26.00 -9.77
C LYS A 184 13.05 26.90 -11.00
N ALA A 185 12.16 26.63 -11.96
CA ALA A 185 12.02 27.46 -13.15
C ALA A 185 11.54 28.87 -12.79
N GLU A 186 10.52 28.98 -11.94
CA GLU A 186 10.00 30.26 -11.43
C GLU A 186 11.08 31.04 -10.67
N HIS A 187 11.87 30.37 -9.83
CA HIS A 187 12.97 30.99 -9.10
C HIS A 187 14.04 31.57 -10.04
N GLU A 188 14.43 30.83 -11.09
CA GLU A 188 15.38 31.33 -12.09
C GLU A 188 14.82 32.52 -12.89
N GLU A 189 13.52 32.54 -13.18
CA GLU A 189 12.87 33.68 -13.82
C GLU A 189 12.84 34.91 -12.91
N LEU A 190 12.43 34.76 -11.65
CA LEU A 190 12.46 35.82 -10.64
C LEU A 190 13.88 36.38 -10.46
N LYS A 191 14.88 35.51 -10.44
CA LYS A 191 16.30 35.92 -10.34
C LYS A 191 16.73 36.78 -11.54
N LYS A 192 16.35 36.39 -12.76
CA LYS A 192 16.61 37.21 -13.97
C LYS A 192 15.93 38.58 -13.87
N ASN A 193 14.67 38.62 -13.43
CA ASN A 193 13.92 39.86 -13.26
C ASN A 193 14.55 40.76 -12.20
N ASN A 194 14.97 40.20 -11.07
CA ASN A 194 15.63 40.94 -10.01
C ASN A 194 16.97 41.54 -10.48
N ASN A 195 17.78 40.78 -11.22
CA ASN A 195 19.01 41.30 -11.82
C ASN A 195 18.75 42.45 -12.79
N LYS A 196 17.70 42.35 -13.61
CA LYS A 196 17.32 43.43 -14.53
C LYS A 196 16.92 44.71 -13.77
N LEU A 197 16.06 44.57 -12.76
CA LEU A 197 15.65 45.70 -11.91
C LEU A 197 16.85 46.33 -11.19
N ASN A 198 17.80 45.52 -10.73
CA ASN A 198 18.99 46.02 -10.07
C ASN A 198 19.87 46.85 -11.02
N ASN A 199 20.07 46.38 -12.25
CA ASN A 199 20.78 47.13 -13.29
C ASN A 199 20.05 48.43 -13.65
N ASP A 200 18.72 48.39 -13.79
CA ASP A 200 17.90 49.57 -14.07
C ASP A 200 18.01 50.60 -12.93
N ASN A 201 18.00 50.15 -11.67
CA ASN A 201 18.23 51.00 -10.50
C ASN A 201 19.63 51.62 -10.49
N GLU A 202 20.67 50.86 -10.83
CA GLU A 202 22.05 51.36 -10.92
C GLU A 202 22.17 52.45 -12.00
N LEU A 203 21.56 52.24 -13.17
CA LEU A 203 21.51 53.24 -14.25
C LEU A 203 20.78 54.51 -13.82
N LEU A 204 19.66 54.37 -13.12
CA LEU A 204 18.91 55.51 -12.58
C LEU A 204 19.72 56.28 -11.53
N ASN A 205 20.38 55.57 -10.61
CA ASN A 205 21.25 56.20 -9.61
C ASN A 205 22.40 56.96 -10.25
N ASN A 206 23.06 56.38 -11.27
CA ASN A 206 24.13 57.07 -12.01
C ASN A 206 23.61 58.35 -12.70
N LYS A 207 22.40 58.32 -13.28
CA LYS A 207 21.75 59.52 -13.84
C LYS A 207 21.43 60.57 -12.78
N ILE A 208 20.95 60.14 -11.61
CA ILE A 208 20.67 61.04 -10.49
C ILE A 208 21.95 61.72 -10.01
N SER A 209 23.03 60.96 -9.82
CA SER A 209 24.35 61.52 -9.47
C SER A 209 24.84 62.52 -10.52
N ALA A 210 24.82 62.16 -11.80
CA ALA A 210 25.23 63.07 -12.87
C ALA A 210 24.40 64.37 -12.90
N ASN A 211 23.08 64.26 -12.73
CA ASN A 211 22.21 65.44 -12.63
C ASN A 211 22.51 66.27 -11.37
N SER A 212 22.83 65.62 -10.24
CA SER A 212 23.23 66.30 -9.02
C SER A 212 24.52 67.10 -9.22
N ASP A 213 25.52 66.50 -9.86
CA ASP A 213 26.78 67.16 -10.20
C ASP A 213 26.56 68.35 -11.14
N MET A 214 25.67 68.21 -12.14
CA MET A 214 25.27 69.31 -13.02
C MET A 214 24.56 70.44 -12.26
N ILE A 215 23.64 70.11 -11.36
CA ILE A 215 22.96 71.10 -10.50
C ILE A 215 23.98 71.85 -9.65
N GLU A 216 24.95 71.15 -9.06
CA GLU A 216 26.00 71.76 -8.25
C GLU A 216 26.91 72.67 -9.10
N PHE A 217 27.28 72.24 -10.30
CA PHE A 217 28.00 73.07 -11.26
C PHE A 217 27.25 74.36 -11.59
N TYR A 218 25.98 74.27 -11.99
CA TYR A 218 25.17 75.45 -12.32
C TYR A 218 24.94 76.36 -11.10
N LYS A 219 24.79 75.78 -9.91
CA LYS A 219 24.67 76.54 -8.66
C LYS A 219 25.94 77.35 -8.40
N ASN A 220 27.12 76.75 -8.59
CA ASN A 220 28.40 77.43 -8.44
C ASN A 220 28.59 78.52 -9.52
N GLU A 221 28.14 78.27 -10.76
CA GLU A 221 28.17 79.27 -11.82
C GLU A 221 27.29 80.48 -11.49
N ILE A 222 26.07 80.25 -10.96
CA ILE A 222 25.18 81.32 -10.49
C ILE A 222 25.86 82.14 -9.40
N VAL A 223 26.44 81.51 -8.37
CA VAL A 223 27.15 82.21 -7.29
C VAL A 223 28.32 83.05 -7.84
N SER A 224 29.06 82.55 -8.82
CA SER A 224 30.13 83.31 -9.47
C SER A 224 29.58 84.53 -10.21
N LYS A 225 28.52 84.37 -11.00
CA LYS A 225 27.88 85.49 -11.72
C LYS A 225 27.29 86.51 -10.76
N ASP A 226 26.69 86.08 -9.64
CA ASP A 226 26.18 86.98 -8.60
C ASP A 226 27.32 87.80 -7.99
N LYS A 227 28.49 87.19 -7.74
CA LYS A 227 29.69 87.90 -7.29
C LYS A 227 30.20 88.91 -8.33
N ASP A 228 30.19 88.54 -9.61
CA ASP A 228 30.55 89.47 -10.69
C ASP A 228 29.57 90.64 -10.76
N ILE A 229 28.26 90.39 -10.63
CA ILE A 229 27.22 91.42 -10.54
C ILE A 229 27.49 92.37 -9.37
N ASP A 230 27.85 91.85 -8.20
CA ASP A 230 28.15 92.68 -7.04
C ASP A 230 29.45 93.50 -7.21
N ASN A 231 30.47 92.93 -7.87
CA ASN A 231 31.67 93.68 -8.27
C ASN A 231 31.31 94.82 -9.24
N TYR A 232 30.55 94.55 -10.30
CA TYR A 232 30.10 95.57 -11.25
C TYR A 232 29.28 96.66 -10.57
N LYS A 233 28.40 96.32 -9.61
CA LYS A 233 27.67 97.32 -8.81
C LYS A 233 28.61 98.19 -7.98
N SER A 234 29.68 97.62 -7.42
CA SER A 234 30.69 98.36 -6.67
C SER A 234 31.47 99.33 -7.58
N ASP A 235 31.92 98.85 -8.74
CA ASP A 235 32.63 99.66 -9.74
C ASP A 235 31.78 100.83 -10.24
N ILE A 236 30.48 100.59 -10.48
CA ILE A 236 29.52 101.64 -10.84
C ILE A 236 29.42 102.68 -9.71
N LYS A 237 29.28 102.24 -8.44
CA LYS A 237 29.25 103.15 -7.29
C LYS A 237 30.54 103.97 -7.15
N GLU A 238 31.70 103.37 -7.31
CA GLU A 238 32.99 104.10 -7.27
C GLU A 238 33.09 105.12 -8.40
N SER A 239 32.67 104.73 -9.61
CA SER A 239 32.60 105.64 -10.76
C SER A 239 31.66 106.80 -10.48
N ASP A 240 30.47 106.55 -9.92
CA ASP A 240 29.52 107.58 -9.51
C ASP A 240 30.11 108.53 -8.46
N ILE A 241 30.83 108.02 -7.46
CA ILE A 241 31.52 108.85 -6.45
C ILE A 241 32.59 109.71 -7.13
N LYS A 242 33.38 109.13 -8.04
CA LYS A 242 34.43 109.84 -8.76
C LYS A 242 33.86 110.92 -9.67
N TYR A 243 32.84 110.62 -10.48
CA TYR A 243 32.19 111.60 -11.34
C TYR A 243 31.53 112.70 -10.52
N ASN A 244 30.84 112.38 -9.42
CA ASN A 244 30.29 113.38 -8.51
C ASN A 244 31.36 114.26 -7.87
N SER A 245 32.52 113.70 -7.52
CA SER A 245 33.66 114.46 -6.99
C SER A 245 34.27 115.39 -8.04
N GLN A 246 34.42 114.90 -9.28
CA GLN A 246 34.88 115.71 -10.42
C GLN A 246 33.89 116.84 -10.74
N ILE A 247 32.58 116.58 -10.68
CA ILE A 247 31.53 117.59 -10.83
C ILE A 247 31.68 118.66 -9.73
N LYS A 248 31.84 118.26 -8.47
CA LYS A 248 32.08 119.20 -7.36
C LYS A 248 33.37 120.02 -7.53
N GLU A 249 34.46 119.42 -7.99
CA GLU A 249 35.71 120.13 -8.27
C GLU A 249 35.54 121.14 -9.41
N LEU A 250 34.82 120.77 -10.48
CA LEU A 250 34.47 121.66 -11.58
C LEU A 250 33.60 122.82 -11.10
N GLU A 251 32.55 122.54 -10.32
CA GLU A 251 31.71 123.56 -9.69
C GLU A 251 32.53 124.51 -8.82
N ALA A 252 33.43 124.00 -7.98
CA ALA A 252 34.31 124.82 -7.15
C ALA A 252 35.22 125.71 -8.01
N LYS A 253 35.87 125.16 -9.03
CA LYS A 253 36.72 125.94 -9.96
C LYS A 253 35.94 127.04 -10.67
N TYR A 254 34.75 126.75 -11.17
CA TYR A 254 33.92 127.74 -11.84
C TYR A 254 33.39 128.79 -10.86
N ASN A 255 33.08 128.42 -9.62
CA ASN A 255 32.74 129.39 -8.57
C ASN A 255 33.93 130.30 -8.26
N THR A 256 35.15 129.77 -8.10
CA THR A 256 36.36 130.60 -7.93
C THR A 256 36.58 131.52 -9.13
N LYS A 257 36.36 131.03 -10.36
CA LYS A 257 36.46 131.84 -11.57
C LYS A 257 35.42 132.97 -11.57
N ILE A 258 34.20 132.71 -11.12
CA ILE A 258 33.15 133.72 -10.96
C ILE A 258 33.56 134.76 -9.91
N GLU A 259 34.17 134.34 -8.79
CA GLU A 259 34.72 135.24 -7.76
C GLU A 259 35.84 136.14 -8.34
N GLU A 260 36.80 135.56 -9.06
CA GLU A 260 37.89 136.30 -9.73
C GLU A 260 37.34 137.34 -10.72
N VAL A 261 36.36 136.96 -11.55
CA VAL A 261 35.73 137.88 -12.51
C VAL A 261 34.96 139.00 -11.79
N LYS A 262 34.32 138.71 -10.66
CA LYS A 262 33.67 139.74 -9.83
C LYS A 262 34.69 140.72 -9.27
N GLU A 263 35.79 140.23 -8.69
CA GLU A 263 36.87 141.08 -8.16
C GLU A 263 37.50 141.94 -9.26
N GLU A 264 37.78 141.37 -10.44
CA GLU A 264 38.30 142.13 -11.59
C GLU A 264 37.32 143.22 -12.04
N HIS A 265 36.02 142.91 -12.11
CA HIS A 265 35.02 143.89 -12.50
C HIS A 265 34.87 144.99 -11.43
N GLU A 266 34.95 144.66 -10.15
CA GLU A 266 34.90 145.63 -9.04
C GLU A 266 36.13 146.56 -9.07
N LYS A 267 37.30 146.01 -9.40
CA LYS A 267 38.54 146.77 -9.60
C LYS A 267 38.47 147.69 -10.82
N ALA A 268 37.99 147.18 -11.96
CA ALA A 268 37.82 147.96 -13.19
C ALA A 268 36.79 149.09 -13.02
N LEU A 269 35.72 148.86 -12.25
CA LEU A 269 34.73 149.88 -11.93
C LEU A 269 35.32 150.98 -11.05
N ASN A 270 36.13 150.61 -10.05
CA ASN A 270 36.84 151.56 -9.20
C ASN A 270 37.87 152.39 -9.99
N ASP A 271 38.60 151.77 -10.92
CA ASP A 271 39.55 152.47 -11.80
C ASP A 271 38.84 153.41 -12.79
N GLN A 272 37.66 153.04 -13.29
CA GLN A 272 36.81 153.96 -14.07
C GLN A 272 36.33 155.14 -13.24
N LEU A 273 35.91 154.91 -11.99
CA LEU A 273 35.50 155.99 -11.08
C LEU A 273 36.66 156.97 -10.86
N ARG A 274 37.87 156.44 -10.64
CA ARG A 274 39.08 157.23 -10.39
C ARG A 274 39.49 158.06 -11.62
N ASN A 275 39.47 157.46 -12.81
CA ASN A 275 39.72 158.17 -14.07
C ASN A 275 38.68 159.27 -14.33
N ASN A 276 37.41 159.06 -13.97
CA ASN A 276 36.40 160.11 -14.10
C ASN A 276 36.65 161.29 -13.15
N ILE A 277 37.09 161.03 -11.92
CA ILE A 277 37.48 162.07 -10.96
C ILE A 277 38.66 162.89 -11.49
N ASP A 278 39.69 162.23 -12.01
CA ASP A 278 40.89 162.89 -12.52
C ASP A 278 40.59 163.72 -13.79
N ASN A 279 39.72 163.23 -14.68
CA ASN A 279 39.27 163.99 -15.85
C ASN A 279 38.43 165.23 -15.48
N LEU A 280 37.59 165.13 -14.44
CA LEU A 280 36.81 166.26 -13.94
C LEU A 280 37.71 167.35 -13.37
N ASN A 281 38.75 166.97 -12.64
CA ASN A 281 39.73 167.89 -12.08
C ASN A 281 40.55 168.60 -13.18
N ALA A 282 41.01 167.86 -14.20
CA ALA A 282 41.73 168.44 -15.33
C ALA A 282 40.87 169.42 -16.15
N LYS A 283 39.57 169.14 -16.31
CA LYS A 283 38.63 170.08 -16.94
C LYS A 283 38.48 171.37 -16.12
N HIS A 284 38.43 171.26 -14.80
CA HIS A 284 38.32 172.39 -13.90
C HIS A 284 39.57 173.29 -13.95
N GLU A 285 40.77 172.71 -14.02
CA GLU A 285 42.04 173.45 -14.18
C GLU A 285 42.13 174.21 -15.52
N ILE A 286 41.68 173.60 -16.62
CA ILE A 286 41.67 174.24 -17.95
C ILE A 286 40.69 175.42 -17.98
N GLU A 287 39.57 175.31 -17.27
CA GLU A 287 38.56 176.38 -17.21
C GLU A 287 39.04 177.58 -16.35
N LEU A 288 39.80 177.32 -15.28
CA LEU A 288 40.52 178.34 -14.53
C LEU A 288 41.57 179.07 -15.38
N SER A 289 42.36 178.34 -16.16
CA SER A 289 43.39 178.92 -17.05
C SER A 289 42.80 179.79 -18.17
N LYS A 290 41.62 179.41 -18.71
CA LYS A 290 40.90 180.23 -19.69
C LYS A 290 40.42 181.56 -19.10
N LYS A 291 39.92 181.56 -17.86
CA LYS A 291 39.52 182.81 -17.18
C LYS A 291 40.72 183.71 -16.87
N ASP A 292 41.88 183.15 -16.53
CA ASP A 292 43.10 183.93 -16.31
C ASP A 292 43.62 184.61 -17.59
N LEU A 293 43.53 183.93 -18.74
CA LEU A 293 43.88 184.50 -20.06
C LEU A 293 42.94 185.63 -20.50
N GLU A 294 41.67 185.58 -20.10
CA GLU A 294 40.68 186.61 -20.38
C GLU A 294 40.91 187.87 -19.51
N ILE A 295 41.38 187.68 -18.27
CA ILE A 295 41.84 188.76 -17.38
C ILE A 295 43.11 189.45 -17.94
N GLN A 296 44.03 188.70 -18.54
CA GLN A 296 45.25 189.28 -19.15
C GLN A 296 44.94 190.08 -20.42
N LYS A 297 43.98 189.65 -21.25
CA LYS A 297 43.57 190.40 -22.45
C LYS A 297 42.93 191.75 -22.12
N LEU A 298 42.06 191.80 -21.11
CA LEU A 298 41.43 193.05 -20.66
C LEU A 298 42.44 194.03 -20.03
N LYS A 299 43.53 193.53 -19.43
CA LYS A 299 44.63 194.38 -18.92
C LYS A 299 45.44 195.06 -20.03
N ASN A 300 45.70 194.38 -21.15
CA ASN A 300 46.44 194.95 -22.28
C ASN A 300 45.65 196.02 -23.06
N GLU A 301 44.32 195.92 -23.12
CA GLU A 301 43.45 196.97 -23.70
C GLU A 301 43.48 198.29 -22.89
N ILE A 302 43.76 198.22 -21.59
CA ILE A 302 43.84 199.40 -20.71
C ILE A 302 45.20 200.13 -20.85
N GLU A 303 46.27 199.42 -21.24
CA GLU A 303 47.64 199.96 -21.23
C GLU A 303 47.98 200.73 -22.52
N GLN A 304 47.37 200.38 -23.67
CA GLN A 304 47.60 201.09 -24.94
C GLN A 304 46.89 202.46 -25.05
N LEU A 305 45.96 202.79 -24.16
CA LEU A 305 45.26 204.09 -24.15
C LEU A 305 46.06 205.24 -23.49
N LYS A 306 47.28 205.02 -22.96
CA LYS A 306 47.98 206.00 -22.08
C LYS A 306 49.35 206.57 -22.52
N SER A 307 49.89 206.33 -23.73
CA SER A 307 51.15 207.00 -24.15
C SER A 307 51.20 207.42 -25.63
N LYS A 308 51.35 208.72 -25.91
CA LYS A 308 51.35 209.40 -27.23
C LYS A 308 52.49 210.44 -27.28
N PRO A 309 53.09 210.80 -28.43
CA PRO A 309 53.24 212.25 -28.74
C PRO A 309 53.27 212.65 -30.24
N LYS A 310 53.21 213.98 -30.50
CA LYS A 310 53.12 214.71 -31.80
C LYS A 310 54.27 214.48 -32.83
N ALA A 311 53.89 214.55 -34.13
CA ALA A 311 54.58 215.08 -35.35
C ALA A 311 55.77 214.29 -35.96
N THR A 312 56.00 214.12 -37.28
CA THR A 312 55.41 214.54 -38.60
C THR A 312 56.07 213.69 -39.75
N ARG A 313 55.56 213.78 -41.00
CA ARG A 313 56.15 213.38 -42.33
C ARG A 313 56.09 211.88 -42.71
N LYS A 314 55.85 211.45 -43.96
CA LYS A 314 55.34 212.02 -45.24
C LYS A 314 55.24 210.84 -46.25
N THR A 315 54.31 210.97 -47.22
CA THR A 315 54.35 210.50 -48.63
C THR A 315 54.35 208.99 -48.96
N GLU A 316 53.30 208.54 -49.67
CA GLU A 316 53.21 208.32 -51.15
C GLU A 316 54.00 207.07 -51.57
N LYS A 317 53.33 206.02 -52.02
CA LYS A 317 52.71 205.82 -53.34
C LYS A 317 51.82 204.58 -53.28
#